data_AF-M4YN55-F1
#
_entry.id   AF-M4YN55-F1
#
_cell.length_a   1.000
_cell.length_b   1.000
_cell.length_c   1.000
_cell.angle_alpha   90.00
_cell.angle_beta   90.00
_cell.angle_gamma   90.00
#
_symmetry.space_group_name_H-M   'P 1'
#
loop_
_entity.id
_entity.type
_entity.pdbx_description
1 polymer ?
#
loop_
_entity_poly.entity_id
_entity_poly.type
_entity_poly.pdbx_seq_one_letter_code
_entity_poly.pdbx_strand_id
1 'polypeptide(L)'
;MKDLDYDSLVKELQGINGVGPKVADCVALFGYGHLEAFPVDVRIQKCLHDVYGVDGNYKVTAAFGRGKFGRYAGYAQEFLYHMDFIDQ
;
A
#
# COMPACT_ATOMS: atom_id res chain seq x y z
N MET A 1 8.58 -4.42 17.53
CA MET A 1 7.87 -4.32 16.24
C MET A 1 8.36 -5.32 15.20
N LYS A 2 9.65 -5.69 15.15
CA LYS A 2 10.21 -6.55 14.08
C LYS A 2 9.57 -7.94 13.91
N ASP A 3 9.02 -8.51 14.97
CA ASP A 3 8.42 -9.86 14.94
C ASP A 3 6.89 -9.84 14.87
N LEU A 4 6.29 -8.65 14.67
CA LEU A 4 4.84 -8.54 14.53
C LEU A 4 4.42 -9.00 13.13
N ASP A 5 3.26 -9.64 13.03
CA ASP A 5 2.58 -9.79 11.76
C ASP A 5 2.15 -8.42 11.21
N TYR A 6 1.80 -8.37 9.93
CA TYR A 6 1.46 -7.14 9.23
C TYR A 6 0.33 -6.33 9.88
N ASP A 7 -0.77 -6.99 10.26
CA ASP A 7 -1.94 -6.31 10.82
C ASP A 7 -1.61 -5.71 12.20
N SER A 8 -0.90 -6.49 13.02
CA SER A 8 -0.40 -6.06 14.33
C SER A 8 0.57 -4.88 14.20
N LEU A 9 1.49 -4.93 13.23
CA LEU A 9 2.45 -3.86 12.98
C LEU A 9 1.76 -2.56 12.54
N VAL A 10 0.84 -2.63 11.57
CA VAL A 10 0.11 -1.45 11.08
C VAL A 10 -0.68 -0.80 12.21
N LYS A 11 -1.34 -1.60 13.05
CA LYS A 11 -2.07 -1.11 14.23
C LYS A 11 -1.14 -0.39 15.21
N GLU A 12 0.01 -0.97 15.49
CA GLU A 12 1.01 -0.38 16.39
C GLU A 12 1.57 0.94 15.82
N LEU A 13 1.89 0.98 14.52
CA LEU A 13 2.38 2.17 13.83
C LEU A 13 1.35 3.32 13.86
N GLN A 14 0.06 3.01 13.65
CA GLN A 14 -1.02 4.00 13.72
C GLN A 14 -1.29 4.54 15.13
N GLY A 15 -0.72 3.93 16.18
CA GLY A 15 -0.73 4.47 17.53
C GLY A 15 0.18 5.69 17.70
N ILE A 16 1.10 5.93 16.76
CA ILE A 16 2.02 7.07 16.78
C ILE A 16 1.30 8.30 16.22
N ASN A 17 1.32 9.42 16.97
CA ASN A 17 0.68 10.66 16.54
C ASN A 17 1.22 11.13 15.16
N GLY A 18 0.32 11.38 14.21
CA GLY A 18 0.65 11.76 12.84
C GLY A 18 0.84 10.59 11.86
N VAL A 19 0.79 9.34 12.32
CA VAL A 19 0.91 8.16 11.45
C VAL A 19 -0.48 7.67 11.05
N GLY A 20 -0.91 8.03 9.84
CA GLY A 20 -2.12 7.50 9.22
C GLY A 20 -1.91 6.16 8.49
N PRO A 21 -2.98 5.56 7.94
CA PRO A 21 -2.91 4.25 7.26
C PRO A 21 -1.89 4.16 6.13
N LYS A 22 -1.80 5.20 5.28
CA LYS A 22 -0.81 5.27 4.20
C LYS A 22 0.62 5.19 4.72
N VAL A 23 0.92 5.98 5.75
CA VAL A 23 2.28 6.05 6.31
C VAL A 23 2.61 4.73 7.00
N ALA A 24 1.67 4.14 7.74
CA ALA A 24 1.84 2.84 8.36
C ALA A 24 2.16 1.75 7.32
N ASP A 25 1.45 1.73 6.18
CA ASP A 25 1.73 0.78 5.10
C ASP A 25 3.09 1.01 4.44
N CYS A 26 3.50 2.27 4.19
CA CYS A 26 4.84 2.55 3.67
C CYS A 26 5.92 2.04 4.63
N VAL A 27 5.76 2.28 5.93
CA VAL A 27 6.74 1.82 6.94
C VAL A 27 6.73 0.30 7.06
N ALA A 28 5.57 -0.35 7.02
CA ALA A 28 5.45 -1.81 7.01
C ALA A 28 6.17 -2.43 5.80
N LEU A 29 6.00 -1.84 4.61
CA LEU A 29 6.65 -2.30 3.38
C LEU A 29 8.17 -2.07 3.41
N PHE A 30 8.60 -0.81 3.50
CA PHE A 30 10.01 -0.44 3.30
C PHE A 30 10.88 -0.61 4.54
N GLY A 31 10.30 -0.45 5.73
CA GLY A 31 11.03 -0.52 7.00
C GLY A 31 11.05 -1.92 7.61
N TYR A 32 9.99 -2.71 7.39
CA TYR A 32 9.81 -4.02 8.02
C TYR A 32 9.65 -5.20 7.04
N GLY A 33 9.55 -4.95 5.73
CA GLY A 33 9.55 -6.00 4.72
C GLY A 33 8.24 -6.77 4.56
N HIS A 34 7.12 -6.21 5.03
CA HIS A 34 5.78 -6.79 4.79
C HIS A 34 5.35 -6.53 3.34
N LEU A 35 5.67 -7.48 2.46
CA LEU A 35 5.40 -7.40 1.02
C LEU A 35 3.90 -7.43 0.69
N GLU A 36 3.05 -7.85 1.64
CA GLU A 36 1.60 -7.81 1.56
C GLU A 36 1.02 -6.40 1.77
N ALA A 37 1.82 -5.42 2.22
CA ALA A 37 1.37 -4.04 2.36
C ALA A 37 1.08 -3.40 0.98
N PHE A 38 0.08 -2.52 0.92
CA PHE A 38 -0.27 -1.79 -0.30
C PHE A 38 -0.52 -0.31 0.00
N PRO A 39 0.54 0.50 0.10
CA PRO A 39 0.42 1.94 0.35
C PRO A 39 -0.26 2.65 -0.84
N VAL A 40 -1.37 3.35 -0.58
CA VAL A 40 -2.08 4.12 -1.61
C VAL A 40 -1.90 5.63 -1.38
N ASP A 41 -1.20 6.30 -2.30
CA ASP A 41 -1.19 7.75 -2.41
C ASP A 41 -2.08 8.24 -3.56
N VAL A 42 -2.06 9.54 -3.85
CA VAL A 42 -2.88 10.14 -4.93
C VAL A 42 -2.51 9.61 -6.32
N ARG A 43 -1.26 9.22 -6.55
CA ARG A 43 -0.80 8.68 -7.85
C ARG A 43 -1.25 7.24 -8.01
N ILE A 44 -1.06 6.41 -6.98
CA ILE A 44 -1.55 5.04 -6.97
C ILE A 44 -3.07 5.01 -7.07
N GLN A 45 -3.78 5.90 -6.38
CA GLN A 45 -5.23 5.99 -6.48
C GLN A 45 -5.68 6.31 -7.90
N LYS A 46 -5.01 7.26 -8.58
CA LYS A 46 -5.27 7.55 -9.99
C LYS A 46 -4.95 6.35 -10.89
N CYS A 47 -3.82 5.69 -10.70
CA CYS A 47 -3.45 4.50 -11.45
C CYS A 47 -4.49 3.37 -11.29
N LEU A 48 -4.99 3.14 -10.07
CA LEU A 48 -6.04 2.16 -9.82
C LEU A 48 -7.36 2.51 -10.51
N HIS A 49 -7.72 3.80 -10.57
CA HIS A 49 -8.87 4.27 -11.34
C HIS A 49 -8.66 4.00 -12.84
N ASP A 50 -7.54 4.48 -13.40
CA ASP A 50 -7.27 4.44 -14.84
C ASP A 50 -7.12 3.00 -15.38
N VAL A 51 -6.44 2.12 -14.62
CA VAL A 51 -6.09 0.77 -15.09
C VAL A 51 -7.13 -0.28 -14.68
N TYR A 52 -7.73 -0.13 -13.50
CA TYR A 52 -8.61 -1.15 -12.92
C TYR A 52 -10.05 -0.67 -12.69
N GLY A 53 -10.37 0.60 -12.94
CA GLY A 53 -11.71 1.16 -12.66
C GLY A 53 -12.06 1.14 -11.18
N VAL A 54 -11.06 1.19 -10.29
CA VAL A 54 -11.27 1.11 -8.83
C VAL A 54 -11.17 2.48 -8.21
N ASP A 55 -12.27 2.91 -7.60
CA ASP A 55 -12.40 4.16 -6.86
C ASP A 55 -12.75 3.92 -5.39
N GLY A 56 -12.45 4.91 -4.56
CA GLY A 56 -12.88 4.94 -3.18
C GLY A 56 -11.88 5.62 -2.26
N ASN A 57 -12.14 5.52 -0.96
CA ASN A 57 -11.19 5.94 0.05
C ASN A 57 -10.03 4.93 0.16
N TYR A 58 -9.00 5.31 0.92
CA TYR A 58 -7.81 4.50 1.18
C TYR A 58 -8.11 3.04 1.53
N LYS A 59 -9.13 2.79 2.37
CA LYS A 59 -9.47 1.44 2.82
C LYS A 59 -9.92 0.56 1.66
N VAL A 60 -10.73 1.12 0.76
CA VAL A 60 -11.26 0.39 -0.43
C VAL A 60 -10.13 0.09 -1.41
N THR A 61 -9.36 1.11 -1.79
CA THR A 61 -8.30 0.99 -2.79
C THR A 61 -7.15 0.10 -2.30
N ALA A 62 -6.75 0.24 -1.03
CA ALA A 62 -5.72 -0.61 -0.45
C ALA A 62 -6.20 -2.06 -0.28
N ALA A 63 -7.47 -2.28 0.09
CA ALA A 63 -8.03 -3.64 0.16
C ALA A 63 -8.05 -4.31 -1.22
N PHE A 64 -8.40 -3.57 -2.28
CA PHE A 64 -8.33 -4.06 -3.65
C PHE A 64 -6.89 -4.48 -4.02
N GLY A 65 -5.91 -3.62 -3.80
CA GLY A 65 -4.51 -3.92 -4.11
C GLY A 65 -4.00 -5.16 -3.38
N ARG A 66 -4.21 -5.24 -2.05
CA ARG A 66 -3.83 -6.42 -1.26
C ARG A 66 -4.54 -7.69 -1.73
N GLY A 67 -5.84 -7.61 -2.02
CA GLY A 67 -6.62 -8.76 -2.48
C GLY A 67 -6.21 -9.25 -3.87
N LYS A 68 -5.89 -8.34 -4.79
CA LYS A 68 -5.52 -8.65 -6.18
C LYS A 68 -4.11 -9.22 -6.28
N PHE A 69 -3.15 -8.63 -5.57
CA PHE A 69 -1.73 -8.95 -5.70
C PHE A 69 -1.19 -9.86 -4.58
N GLY A 70 -1.99 -10.08 -3.53
CA GLY A 70 -1.70 -11.00 -2.44
C GLY A 70 -0.40 -10.66 -1.72
N ARG A 71 0.44 -11.68 -1.50
CA ARG A 71 1.73 -11.57 -0.81
C ARG A 71 2.69 -10.56 -1.45
N TYR A 72 2.52 -10.24 -2.74
CA TYR A 72 3.43 -9.37 -3.48
C TYR A 72 2.81 -8.00 -3.80
N ALA A 73 1.80 -7.59 -3.04
CA ALA A 73 1.11 -6.32 -3.23
C ALA A 73 2.06 -5.12 -3.20
N GLY A 74 3.05 -5.09 -2.32
CA GLY A 74 4.05 -4.04 -2.24
C GLY A 74 4.90 -3.93 -3.51
N TYR A 75 5.31 -5.07 -4.10
CA TYR A 75 6.02 -5.03 -5.39
C TYR A 75 5.12 -4.52 -6.51
N ALA A 76 3.87 -5.00 -6.59
CA ALA A 76 2.93 -4.52 -7.58
C ALA A 76 2.70 -3.00 -7.44
N GLN A 77 2.56 -2.50 -6.21
CA GLN A 77 2.41 -1.07 -5.93
C GLN A 77 3.59 -0.26 -6.46
N GLU A 78 4.83 -0.74 -6.29
CA GLU A 78 6.02 -0.07 -6.81
C GLU A 78 6.07 -0.05 -8.35
N PHE A 79 5.67 -1.14 -9.00
CA PHE A 79 5.52 -1.15 -10.47
C PHE A 79 4.44 -0.16 -10.93
N LEU A 80 3.29 -0.12 -10.27
CA LEU A 80 2.22 0.84 -10.58
C LEU A 80 2.66 2.29 -10.36
N TYR A 81 3.48 2.55 -9.34
CA TYR A 81 4.05 3.88 -9.09
C TYR A 81 4.96 4.37 -10.23
N HIS A 82 5.70 3.45 -10.85
CA HIS A 82 6.64 3.73 -11.94
C HIS A 82 6.03 3.56 -13.33
N MET A 83 4.78 3.11 -13.45
CA MET A 83 4.13 2.83 -14.74
C MET A 83 4.22 4.02 -15.71
N ASP A 84 3.88 5.23 -15.25
CA ASP A 84 3.96 6.46 -16.06
C ASP A 84 5.38 6.82 -16.56
N PHE A 85 6.43 6.26 -15.94
CA PHE A 85 7.83 6.46 -16.31
C PHE A 85 8.37 5.34 -17.20
N ILE A 86 7.87 4.10 -17.02
CA ILE A 86 8.30 2.94 -17.81
C ILE A 86 7.67 2.95 -19.20
N ASP A 87 6.45 3.49 -19.33
CA ASP A 87 5.70 3.53 -20.60
C ASP A 87 6.10 4.71 -21.51
N GLN A 88 7.16 5.46 -21.17
CA GLN A 88 7.74 6.55 -21.99
C GLN A 88 9.03 6.11 -22.69
#